data_AF-A0A928W1B1-F1
#
_entry.id   AF-A0A928W1B1-F1
#
_cell.length_a   1.000
_cell.length_b   1.000
_cell.length_c   1.000
_cell.angle_alpha   90.00
_cell.angle_beta   90.00
_cell.angle_gamma   90.00
#
_symmetry.space_group_name_H-M   'P 1'
#
loop_
_entity.id
_entity.type
_entity.pdbx_description
1 polymer ?
#
loop_
_entity_poly.entity_id
_entity_poly.type
_entity_poly.pdbx_seq_one_letter_code
_entity_poly.pdbx_strand_id
1 'polypeptide(L)'
;MSFQRKVLQAAIWTAVQNWGGQFGSLLVFFVLARLLGPEDFGLVALANVFLAFVHIFLNQGFPQALVQRENLEPEHIDTAFWTNLVCGCILTIAGIAFAPLVAQWFDRPALVPILRCFSGLILINSLTDVQ
;
A
#
# COMPACT_ATOMS: atom_id res chain seq x y z
N MET A 1 -6.99 15.30 36.00
CA MET A 1 -5.65 15.02 35.44
C MET A 1 -5.66 14.11 34.18
N SER A 2 -6.73 14.01 33.38
CA SER A 2 -6.90 12.81 32.53
C SER A 2 -7.06 12.96 31.01
N PHE A 3 -7.19 14.16 30.42
CA PHE A 3 -7.33 14.27 28.95
C PHE A 3 -5.98 14.57 28.26
N GLN A 4 -5.26 15.60 28.71
CA GLN A 4 -3.97 16.01 28.12
C GLN A 4 -2.92 14.88 28.18
N ARG A 5 -2.85 14.12 29.28
CA ARG A 5 -1.95 12.96 29.39
C ARG A 5 -2.33 11.81 28.44
N LYS A 6 -3.63 11.55 28.24
CA LYS A 6 -4.10 10.53 27.28
C LYS A 6 -3.80 10.93 25.84
N VAL A 7 -4.02 12.20 25.49
CA VAL A 7 -3.65 12.75 24.17
C VAL A 7 -2.13 12.66 23.95
N LEU A 8 -1.33 13.03 24.95
CA LEU A 8 0.13 12.94 24.85
C LEU A 8 0.61 11.48 24.70
N GLN A 9 0.02 10.56 25.46
CA GLN A 9 0.38 9.14 25.38
C GLN A 9 -0.03 8.53 24.04
N ALA A 10 -1.21 8.86 23.51
CA ALA A 10 -1.64 8.46 22.18
C ALA A 10 -0.73 9.05 21.09
N ALA A 11 -0.39 10.34 21.19
CA ALA A 11 0.52 11.00 20.25
C ALA A 11 1.91 10.36 20.27
N ILE A 12 2.47 10.07 21.45
CA ILE A 12 3.75 9.37 21.57
C ILE A 12 3.66 7.95 20.99
N TRP A 13 2.59 7.22 21.27
CA TRP A 13 2.38 5.87 20.74
C TRP A 13 2.35 5.87 19.20
N THR A 14 1.53 6.74 18.60
CA THR A 14 1.46 6.91 17.15
C THR A 14 2.79 7.39 16.55
N ALA A 15 3.50 8.29 17.24
CA ALA A 15 4.82 8.74 16.80
C ALA A 15 5.83 7.57 16.79
N VAL A 16 5.91 6.79 17.85
CA VAL A 16 6.81 5.62 17.93
C VAL A 16 6.45 4.58 16.87
N GLN A 17 5.16 4.30 16.65
CA GLN A 17 4.71 3.37 15.62
C GLN A 17 5.12 3.83 14.22
N ASN A 18 4.83 5.08 13.87
CA ASN A 18 5.12 5.61 12.54
C ASN A 18 6.62 5.76 12.30
N TRP A 19 7.36 6.31 13.26
CA TRP A 19 8.81 6.50 13.13
C TRP A 19 9.56 5.18 13.21
N GLY A 20 9.12 4.24 14.05
CA GLY A 20 9.68 2.89 14.10
C GLY A 20 9.56 2.17 12.75
N GLY A 21 8.38 2.23 12.14
CA GLY A 21 8.16 1.74 10.77
C GLY A 21 9.05 2.44 9.75
N GLN A 22 9.14 3.78 9.82
CA GLN A 22 9.95 4.57 8.88
C GLN A 22 11.45 4.26 8.98
N PHE A 23 11.99 4.11 10.20
CA PHE A 23 13.37 3.70 10.41
C PHE A 23 13.62 2.28 9.87
N GLY A 24 12.67 1.36 10.08
CA GLY A 24 12.72 0.02 9.49
C GLY A 24 12.80 0.06 7.97
N SER A 25 11.90 0.79 7.31
CA SER A 25 11.88 0.97 5.85
C SER A 25 13.19 1.59 5.33
N LEU A 26 13.72 2.58 6.04
CA LEU A 26 14.98 3.24 5.67
C LEU A 26 16.19 2.30 5.79
N LEU A 27 16.22 1.44 6.82
CA LEU A 27 17.25 0.39 6.93
C LEU A 27 17.16 -0.62 5.79
N VAL A 28 15.95 -1.11 5.48
CA VAL A 28 15.72 -2.02 4.35
C VAL A 28 16.15 -1.36 3.04
N PHE A 29 15.82 -0.09 2.84
CA PHE A 29 16.23 0.68 1.68
C PHE A 29 17.75 0.74 1.52
N PHE A 30 18.51 1.06 2.58
CA PHE A 30 19.98 1.08 2.52
C PHE A 30 20.57 -0.29 2.21
N VAL A 31 20.01 -1.34 2.81
CA VAL A 31 20.43 -2.72 2.57
C VAL A 31 20.20 -3.10 1.10
N LEU A 32 18.99 -2.83 0.58
CA LEU A 32 18.65 -3.07 -0.82
C LEU A 32 19.51 -2.23 -1.78
N ALA A 33 19.76 -0.97 -1.49
CA ALA A 33 20.61 -0.11 -2.31
C ALA A 33 22.07 -0.59 -2.41
N ARG A 34 22.55 -1.34 -1.41
CA ARG A 34 23.88 -1.96 -1.44
C ARG A 34 23.90 -3.34 -2.10
N LEU A 35 22.80 -4.09 -1.99
CA LEU A 35 22.64 -5.43 -2.58
C LEU A 35 22.31 -5.38 -4.07
N LEU A 36 21.47 -4.43 -4.48
CA LEU A 36 21.03 -4.26 -5.86
C LEU A 36 22.02 -3.38 -6.62
N GLY A 37 22.25 -3.70 -7.88
CA GLY A 37 22.93 -2.80 -8.81
C GLY A 37 22.07 -1.56 -9.12
N PRO A 38 22.67 -0.48 -9.66
CA PRO A 38 21.95 0.75 -10.00
C PRO A 38 20.82 0.52 -11.02
N GLU A 39 20.98 -0.46 -11.92
CA GLU A 39 19.95 -0.82 -12.91
C GLU A 39 18.73 -1.49 -12.28
N ASP A 40 18.93 -2.49 -11.41
CA ASP A 40 17.86 -3.21 -10.72
C ASP A 40 17.09 -2.27 -9.78
N PHE A 41 17.82 -1.37 -9.12
CA PHE A 41 17.22 -0.36 -8.27
C PHE A 41 16.28 0.57 -9.04
N GLY A 42 16.66 0.94 -10.27
CA GLY A 42 15.82 1.71 -11.18
C GLY A 42 14.53 0.99 -11.57
N LEU A 43 14.60 -0.32 -11.81
CA LEU A 43 13.40 -1.13 -12.11
C LEU A 43 12.43 -1.18 -10.92
N VAL A 44 12.94 -1.37 -9.71
CA VAL A 44 12.12 -1.36 -8.48
C VAL A 44 11.50 0.02 -8.24
N ALA A 45 12.25 1.10 -8.50
CA ALA A 45 11.72 2.46 -8.40
C ALA A 45 10.56 2.69 -9.39
N LEU A 46 10.70 2.26 -10.64
CA LEU A 46 9.62 2.34 -11.63
C LEU A 46 8.40 1.51 -11.22
N ALA A 47 8.61 0.30 -10.71
CA ALA A 47 7.53 -0.54 -10.21
C ALA A 47 6.81 0.10 -9.00
N ASN A 48 7.55 0.81 -8.13
CA ASN A 48 6.98 1.56 -7.02
C ASN A 48 6.11 2.74 -7.49
N VAL A 49 6.49 3.44 -8.56
CA VAL A 49 5.63 4.50 -9.15
C VAL A 49 4.29 3.91 -9.60
N PHE A 50 4.32 2.75 -10.25
CA PHE A 50 3.10 2.03 -10.63
C PHE A 50 2.26 1.65 -9.41
N LEU A 51 2.88 1.07 -8.37
CA LEU A 51 2.19 0.73 -7.12
C LEU A 51 1.56 1.96 -6.47
N ALA A 52 2.28 3.08 -6.39
CA ALA A 52 1.78 4.32 -5.82
C ALA A 52 0.54 4.81 -6.56
N PHE A 53 0.52 4.71 -7.90
CA PHE A 53 -0.64 5.04 -8.70
C PHE A 53 -1.85 4.14 -8.37
N VAL A 54 -1.65 2.82 -8.27
CA VAL A 54 -2.73 1.89 -7.92
C VAL A 54 -3.25 2.15 -6.49
N HIS A 55 -2.36 2.45 -5.56
CA HIS A 55 -2.70 2.74 -4.17
C HIS A 55 -3.60 3.96 -4.00
N ILE A 56 -3.57 4.94 -4.91
CA ILE A 56 -4.50 6.08 -4.89
C ILE A 56 -5.95 5.59 -4.95
N PHE A 57 -6.23 4.57 -5.75
CA PHE A 57 -7.58 4.02 -5.91
C PHE A 57 -8.02 3.20 -4.69
N LEU A 58 -7.11 2.48 -4.04
CA LEU A 58 -7.40 1.69 -2.83
C LEU A 58 -7.61 2.58 -1.61
N ASN A 59 -6.68 3.50 -1.35
CA ASN A 59 -6.63 4.27 -0.11
C ASN A 59 -7.68 5.38 -0.02
N GLN A 60 -8.20 5.87 -1.16
CA GLN A 60 -9.24 6.91 -1.17
C GLN A 60 -10.66 6.33 -1.22
N GLY A 61 -10.82 5.01 -1.13
CA GLY A 61 -12.11 4.34 -1.22
C GLY A 61 -12.88 4.27 0.11
N PHE A 62 -13.43 3.09 0.37
CA PHE A 62 -14.36 2.82 1.46
C PHE A 62 -13.83 3.00 2.89
N PRO A 63 -12.54 2.74 3.21
CA PRO A 63 -12.02 2.95 4.56
C PRO A 63 -12.19 4.40 5.06
N GLN A 64 -11.88 5.38 4.21
CA GLN A 64 -12.05 6.80 4.58
C GLN A 64 -13.52 7.20 4.74
N ALA A 65 -14.41 6.64 3.92
CA ALA A 65 -15.84 6.88 4.04
C ALA A 65 -16.42 6.29 5.35
N LEU A 66 -15.89 5.16 5.83
CA LEU A 66 -16.27 4.57 7.11
C LEU A 66 -15.86 5.44 8.30
N VAL A 67 -14.63 5.95 8.30
CA VAL A 67 -14.10 6.78 9.39
C VAL A 67 -14.87 8.10 9.53
N GLN A 68 -15.41 8.65 8.44
CA GLN A 68 -16.20 9.88 8.45
C GLN A 68 -17.67 9.68 8.88
N ARG A 69 -18.12 8.44 9.07
CA ARG A 69 -19.52 8.15 9.36
C ARG A 69 -19.79 8.17 10.86
N GLU A 70 -20.75 9.00 11.30
CA GLU A 70 -21.07 9.14 12.73
C GLU A 70 -21.75 7.88 13.33
N ASN A 71 -22.60 7.20 12.55
CA ASN A 71 -23.30 5.98 12.99
C ASN A 71 -22.79 4.76 12.21
N LEU A 72 -21.99 3.94 12.88
CA LEU A 72 -21.43 2.70 12.36
C LEU A 72 -22.28 1.50 12.82
N GLU A 73 -22.65 0.67 11.85
CA GLU A 73 -23.34 -0.61 12.09
C GLU A 73 -22.42 -1.72 11.57
N PRO A 74 -22.48 -2.94 12.13
CA PRO A 74 -21.61 -4.05 11.71
C PRO A 74 -21.67 -4.33 10.20
N GLU A 75 -22.87 -4.24 9.62
CA GLU A 75 -23.12 -4.46 8.18
C GLU A 75 -22.34 -3.47 7.29
N HIS A 76 -22.07 -2.26 7.77
CA HIS A 76 -21.27 -1.27 7.05
C HIS A 76 -19.80 -1.65 6.96
N ILE A 77 -19.26 -2.24 8.02
CA ILE A 77 -17.87 -2.72 8.08
C ILE A 77 -17.71 -3.91 7.13
N ASP A 78 -18.63 -4.88 7.20
CA ASP A 78 -18.62 -6.06 6.34
C ASP A 78 -18.74 -5.67 4.86
N THR A 79 -19.65 -4.75 4.52
CA THR A 79 -19.85 -4.30 3.14
C THR A 79 -18.59 -3.62 2.59
N ALA A 80 -17.93 -2.79 3.40
CA ALA A 80 -16.70 -2.13 2.98
C ALA A 80 -15.52 -3.09 2.85
N PHE A 81 -15.42 -4.08 3.75
CA PHE A 81 -14.41 -5.12 3.65
C PHE A 81 -14.55 -5.88 2.32
N TRP A 82 -15.75 -6.39 2.03
CA TRP A 82 -15.99 -7.12 0.79
C TRP A 82 -15.80 -6.26 -0.45
N THR A 83 -16.21 -4.99 -0.42
CA THR A 83 -16.03 -4.09 -1.55
C THR A 83 -14.55 -3.78 -1.77
N ASN A 84 -13.78 -3.52 -0.71
CA ASN A 84 -12.34 -3.29 -0.81
C ASN A 84 -11.61 -4.53 -1.33
N LEU A 85 -11.98 -5.72 -0.86
CA LEU A 85 -11.42 -6.98 -1.32
C LEU A 85 -11.69 -7.23 -2.81
N VAL A 86 -12.93 -6.98 -3.28
CA VAL A 86 -13.29 -7.11 -4.70
C VAL A 86 -12.52 -6.11 -5.56
N CYS A 87 -12.45 -4.84 -5.15
CA CYS A 87 -11.64 -3.83 -5.82
C CYS A 87 -10.16 -4.22 -5.87
N GLY A 88 -9.60 -4.72 -4.77
CA GLY A 88 -8.25 -5.26 -4.68
C GLY A 88 -8.00 -6.38 -5.68
N CYS A 89 -8.89 -7.37 -5.73
CA CYS A 89 -8.82 -8.46 -6.71
C CYS A 89 -8.83 -7.94 -8.16
N ILE A 90 -9.73 -7.00 -8.49
CA ILE A 90 -9.82 -6.41 -9.83
C ILE A 90 -8.52 -5.68 -10.18
N LEU A 91 -7.99 -4.87 -9.26
CA LEU A 91 -6.75 -4.11 -9.48
C LEU A 91 -5.52 -5.01 -9.56
N THR A 92 -5.45 -6.10 -8.79
CA THR A 92 -4.39 -7.11 -8.91
C THR A 92 -4.43 -7.80 -10.28
N ILE A 93 -5.61 -8.24 -10.73
CA ILE A 93 -5.75 -8.88 -12.05
C ILE A 93 -5.38 -7.90 -13.17
N ALA A 94 -5.87 -6.67 -13.08
CA ALA A 94 -5.52 -5.60 -14.02
C ALA A 94 -4.01 -5.34 -14.02
N GLY A 95 -3.37 -5.24 -12.86
CA GLY A 95 -1.92 -5.02 -12.76
C GLY A 95 -1.10 -6.15 -13.39
N ILE A 96 -1.49 -7.40 -13.19
CA ILE A 96 -0.84 -8.57 -13.82
C ILE A 96 -1.02 -8.55 -15.34
N ALA A 97 -2.22 -8.21 -15.82
CA ALA A 97 -2.55 -8.16 -17.24
C ALA A 97 -1.86 -6.99 -17.97
N PHE A 98 -1.78 -5.82 -17.33
CA PHE A 98 -1.15 -4.60 -17.89
C PHE A 98 0.37 -4.53 -17.67
N ALA A 99 0.96 -5.35 -16.80
CA ALA A 99 2.41 -5.43 -16.60
C ALA A 99 3.26 -5.46 -17.89
N PRO A 100 2.96 -6.29 -18.92
CA PRO A 100 3.70 -6.26 -20.19
C PRO A 100 3.56 -4.94 -20.95
N LEU A 101 2.38 -4.30 -20.93
CA LEU A 101 2.16 -3.01 -21.59
C LEU A 101 2.99 -1.91 -20.94
N VAL A 102 3.02 -1.87 -19.61
CA VAL A 102 3.82 -0.91 -18.84
C VAL A 102 5.32 -1.15 -19.09
N ALA A 103 5.77 -2.41 -19.08
CA ALA A 103 7.16 -2.75 -19.36
C ALA A 103 7.61 -2.35 -20.77
N GLN A 104 6.71 -2.44 -21.76
CA GLN A 104 6.95 -1.94 -23.12
C GLN A 104 7.03 -0.42 -23.16
N TRP A 105 6.16 0.29 -22.45
CA TRP A 105 6.17 1.76 -22.42
C TRP A 105 7.47 2.34 -21.85
N PHE A 106 8.11 1.63 -20.92
CA PHE A 106 9.41 2.00 -20.35
C PHE A 106 10.62 1.35 -21.06
N ASP A 107 10.42 0.58 -22.12
CA ASP A 107 11.47 -0.18 -22.82
C ASP A 107 12.30 -1.09 -21.89
N ARG A 108 11.66 -1.67 -20.86
CA ARG A 108 12.32 -2.51 -19.84
C ARG A 108 11.55 -3.81 -19.61
N PRO A 109 11.84 -4.91 -20.34
CA PRO A 109 11.10 -6.17 -20.20
C PRO A 109 11.28 -6.83 -18.82
N ALA A 110 12.40 -6.57 -18.13
CA ALA A 110 12.65 -7.04 -16.77
C ALA A 110 11.64 -6.49 -15.73
N LEU A 111 10.87 -5.46 -16.09
CA LEU A 111 9.85 -4.87 -15.23
C LEU A 111 8.60 -5.77 -15.08
N VAL A 112 8.31 -6.63 -16.06
CA VAL A 112 7.12 -7.50 -16.04
C VAL A 112 7.02 -8.39 -14.80
N PRO A 113 8.04 -9.21 -14.46
CA PRO A 113 7.97 -10.06 -13.27
C PRO A 113 7.86 -9.25 -11.98
N ILE A 114 8.49 -8.07 -11.91
CA ILE A 114 8.43 -7.18 -10.74
C ILE A 114 7.02 -6.64 -10.57
N LEU A 115 6.40 -6.10 -11.63
CA LEU A 115 5.03 -5.59 -11.59
C LEU A 115 4.00 -6.67 -11.26
N ARG A 116 4.17 -7.89 -11.78
CA ARG A 116 3.30 -9.03 -11.43
C ARG A 116 3.41 -9.40 -9.95
N CYS A 117 4.62 -9.44 -9.43
CA CYS A 117 4.87 -9.68 -7.99
C CYS A 117 4.24 -8.57 -7.14
N PHE A 118 4.50 -7.32 -7.49
CA PHE A 118 3.96 -6.15 -6.80
C PHE A 118 2.44 -6.07 -6.87
N SER A 119 1.83 -6.54 -7.96
CA SER A 119 0.38 -6.61 -8.08
C SER A 119 -0.24 -7.56 -7.04
N GLY A 120 0.50 -8.57 -6.58
CA GLY A 120 0.08 -9.43 -5.46
C GLY A 120 0.02 -8.68 -4.12
N LEU A 121 0.86 -7.65 -3.93
CA LEU A 121 0.84 -6.83 -2.72
C LEU A 121 -0.46 -6.03 -2.58
N ILE A 122 -1.06 -5.60 -3.71
CA ILE A 122 -2.36 -4.92 -3.73
C ILE A 122 -3.43 -5.76 -3.02
N LEU A 123 -3.45 -7.08 -3.29
CA LEU A 123 -4.41 -7.98 -2.67
C LEU A 123 -4.19 -8.03 -1.15
N ILE A 124 -2.93 -8.20 -0.72
CA ILE A 124 -2.58 -8.25 0.72
C ILE A 124 -3.02 -6.96 1.43
N ASN A 125 -2.73 -5.80 0.85
CA ASN A 125 -3.12 -4.51 1.41
C ASN A 125 -4.65 -4.37 1.50
N SER A 126 -5.37 -4.86 0.49
CA SER A 126 -6.84 -4.81 0.48
C SER A 126 -7.48 -5.62 1.61
N LEU A 127 -6.79 -6.67 2.12
CA LEU A 127 -7.24 -7.42 3.31
C LEU A 127 -7.00 -6.67 4.62
N THR A 128 -5.97 -5.83 4.70
CA THR A 128 -5.56 -5.15 5.94
C THR A 128 -6.19 -3.76 6.11
N ASP A 129 -6.59 -3.10 5.03
CA ASP A 129 -7.02 -1.69 5.07
C ASP A 129 -8.37 -1.46 5.77
N VAL A 130 -9.20 -2.50 5.96
CA VAL A 130 -10.53 -2.40 6.60
C VAL A 130 -10.55 -2.96 8.03
N GLN A 131 -9.38 -3.07 8.67
CA GLN A 131 -9.22 -3.53 10.06
C GLN A 131 -8.87 -2.38 11.01
#